data_AF-A0A2P8EJK5-F1
#
_entry.id   AF-A0A2P8EJK5-F1
#
_cell.length_a   1.000
_cell.length_b   1.000
_cell.length_c   1.000
_cell.angle_alpha   90.00
_cell.angle_beta   90.00
_cell.angle_gamma   90.00
#
_symmetry.space_group_name_H-M   'P 1'
#
loop_
_entity.id
_entity.type
_entity.pdbx_description
1 polymer ?
#
loop_
_entity_poly.entity_id
_entity_poly.type
_entity_poly.pdbx_seq_one_letter_code
_entity_poly.pdbx_strand_id
1 'polypeptide(L)'
;MLQHAIAKAESRNSKVVYTSPFSENPEKIKQFHLENERFEAVHTSEITVNQNVFWINQEPRSTTKWNAKLAGDNTRGLSVELKFRPTTQTKRLAFLSAEFGGDESGNLIYVNRPSDAENVCKLVSDYLDISDTEEDEVIKLIELSERVLHRDYSLAKVLKKGLAFHYGNLPQIIRSKIEDLFAQGKLKYLACTSTLIEGVNMSCKNIFLRGPKKGAGNYMLPEDFWNLAGRAGRWGIEFQGNIFCIDTSDSTLWPYGPPKKRQEYRIESAIEKSLSKTEMLISYIEDGLPQINDSNFYQFNYVISFFSICIIKVS
;
A
#
# COMPACT_ATOMS: atom_id res chain seq x y z
N MET A 1 14.95 7.35 -14.82
CA MET A 1 14.05 6.82 -13.76
C MET A 1 13.30 7.88 -12.93
N LEU A 2 12.28 8.59 -13.39
CA LEU A 2 11.67 9.74 -12.67
C LEU A 2 12.63 10.91 -12.39
N GLN A 3 13.71 10.79 -11.62
CA GLN A 3 14.72 11.87 -11.47
C GLN A 3 15.33 12.26 -12.83
N HIS A 4 15.59 11.30 -13.71
CA HIS A 4 15.99 11.60 -15.09
C HIS A 4 14.87 12.33 -15.85
N ALA A 5 13.61 11.92 -15.66
CA ALA A 5 12.47 12.58 -16.32
C ALA A 5 12.24 14.00 -15.77
N ILE A 6 12.41 14.20 -14.45
CA ILE A 6 12.36 15.47 -13.74
C ILE A 6 13.52 16.35 -14.17
N ALA A 7 14.76 15.86 -14.18
CA ALA A 7 15.93 16.61 -14.67
C ALA A 7 15.79 16.99 -16.16
N LYS A 8 15.20 16.10 -16.97
CA LYS A 8 14.88 16.38 -18.38
C LYS A 8 13.75 17.41 -18.53
N ALA A 9 12.83 17.50 -17.57
CA ALA A 9 11.80 18.54 -17.51
C ALA A 9 12.35 19.88 -16.98
N GLU A 10 13.19 19.86 -15.94
CA GLU A 10 13.84 21.03 -15.35
C GLU A 10 14.78 21.71 -16.34
N SER A 11 15.55 20.92 -17.11
CA SER A 11 16.43 21.44 -18.16
C SER A 11 15.70 22.11 -19.33
N ARG A 12 14.36 22.03 -19.40
CA ARG A 12 13.55 22.54 -20.51
C ARG A 12 12.64 23.72 -20.15
N ASN A 13 12.81 24.32 -18.96
CA ASN A 13 12.01 25.45 -18.50
C ASN A 13 10.50 25.15 -18.46
N SER A 14 10.14 23.91 -18.10
CA SER A 14 8.76 23.45 -17.98
C SER A 14 8.03 24.16 -16.85
N LYS A 15 6.82 24.67 -17.12
CA LYS A 15 5.97 25.33 -16.11
C LYS A 15 5.22 24.36 -15.20
N VAL A 16 4.88 23.18 -15.74
CA VAL A 16 4.11 22.14 -15.04
C VAL A 16 4.68 20.78 -15.43
N VAL A 17 4.85 19.89 -14.45
CA VAL A 17 5.33 18.52 -14.65
C VAL A 17 4.32 17.56 -14.04
N TYR A 18 3.80 16.64 -14.86
CA TYR A 18 2.95 15.55 -14.41
C TYR A 18 3.78 14.29 -14.29
N THR A 19 3.73 13.68 -13.11
CA THR A 19 4.45 12.44 -12.84
C THR A 19 3.46 11.32 -12.54
N SER A 20 3.45 10.29 -13.38
CA SER A 20 2.67 9.08 -13.17
C SER A 20 3.62 7.89 -13.21
N PRO A 21 3.78 7.13 -12.12
CA PRO A 21 4.64 5.95 -12.14
C PRO A 21 4.01 4.87 -13.04
N PHE A 22 4.76 4.27 -13.98
CA PHE A 22 4.34 3.09 -14.77
C PHE A 22 3.02 3.22 -15.55
N SER A 23 2.69 4.41 -16.06
CA SER A 23 1.58 4.57 -17.00
C SER A 23 2.00 4.17 -18.42
N GLU A 24 1.18 3.33 -19.07
CA GLU A 24 1.35 2.93 -20.48
C GLU A 24 1.11 4.08 -21.47
N ASN A 25 0.31 5.07 -21.06
CA ASN A 25 -0.25 6.11 -21.92
C ASN A 25 -0.14 7.52 -21.30
N PRO A 26 1.08 7.98 -20.94
CA PRO A 26 1.29 9.30 -20.33
C PRO A 26 0.77 10.46 -21.19
N GLU A 27 0.68 10.28 -22.50
CA GLU A 27 0.12 11.25 -23.44
C GLU A 27 -1.36 11.56 -23.21
N LYS A 28 -2.14 10.68 -22.56
CA LYS A 28 -3.53 10.98 -22.23
C LYS A 28 -3.67 12.18 -21.30
N ILE A 29 -2.64 12.53 -20.53
CA ILE A 29 -2.67 13.72 -19.67
C ILE A 29 -2.76 15.02 -20.49
N LYS A 30 -2.38 14.99 -21.78
CA LYS A 30 -2.54 16.13 -22.69
C LYS A 30 -3.98 16.65 -22.76
N GLN A 31 -4.98 15.78 -22.57
CA GLN A 31 -6.39 16.19 -22.59
C GLN A 31 -6.75 17.22 -21.52
N PHE A 32 -5.91 17.37 -20.48
CA PHE A 32 -6.08 18.36 -19.41
C PHE A 32 -5.30 19.66 -19.67
N HIS A 33 -4.60 19.80 -20.80
CA HIS A 33 -3.90 21.03 -21.20
C HIS A 33 -4.66 21.80 -22.28
N LEU A 34 -4.45 23.11 -22.32
CA LEU A 34 -4.96 23.98 -23.38
C LEU A 34 -4.27 23.65 -24.72
N GLU A 35 -5.02 23.66 -25.82
CA GLU A 35 -4.55 23.22 -27.15
C GLU A 35 -3.27 23.93 -27.65
N ASN A 36 -3.02 25.15 -27.18
CA ASN A 36 -1.90 25.98 -27.61
C ASN A 36 -0.62 25.81 -26.77
N GLU A 37 -0.60 24.91 -25.79
CA GLU A 37 0.56 24.68 -24.93
C GLU A 37 1.40 23.48 -25.39
N ARG A 38 2.73 23.64 -25.33
CA ARG A 38 3.66 22.57 -25.70
C ARG A 38 3.62 21.46 -24.65
N PHE A 39 3.15 20.29 -25.05
CA PHE A 39 3.10 19.08 -24.22
C PHE A 39 4.05 18.02 -24.76
N GLU A 40 4.82 17.39 -23.87
CA GLU A 40 5.73 16.29 -24.20
C GLU A 40 5.56 15.18 -23.17
N ALA A 41 5.32 13.96 -23.65
CA ALA A 41 5.27 12.77 -22.81
C ALA A 41 6.64 12.09 -22.83
N VAL A 42 7.18 11.80 -21.66
CA VAL A 42 8.42 11.03 -21.50
C VAL A 42 8.08 9.73 -20.79
N HIS A 43 8.24 8.61 -21.51
CA HIS A 43 8.13 7.27 -20.93
C HIS A 43 9.53 6.75 -20.56
N THR A 44 9.66 6.20 -19.36
CA THR A 44 10.89 5.53 -18.89
C THR A 44 10.50 4.29 -18.11
N SER A 45 10.95 3.12 -18.57
CA SER A 45 10.70 1.81 -17.96
C SER A 45 11.80 1.38 -16.98
N GLU A 46 12.76 2.26 -16.71
CA GLU A 46 13.86 1.98 -15.81
C GLU A 46 13.38 2.01 -14.34
N ILE A 47 13.61 0.92 -13.61
CA ILE A 47 13.20 0.71 -12.21
C ILE A 47 14.41 0.97 -11.29
N THR A 48 14.29 1.89 -10.32
CA THR A 48 15.40 2.27 -9.42
C THR A 48 15.68 1.24 -8.33
N VAL A 49 14.64 0.51 -7.94
CA VAL A 49 14.70 -0.49 -6.87
C VAL A 49 13.86 -1.67 -7.31
N ASN A 50 14.46 -2.86 -7.36
CA ASN A 50 13.74 -4.07 -7.75
C ASN A 50 12.80 -4.52 -6.62
N GLN A 51 11.54 -4.78 -6.97
CA GLN A 51 10.56 -5.39 -6.06
C GLN A 51 10.49 -6.90 -6.29
N ASN A 52 10.96 -7.68 -5.32
CA ASN A 52 10.84 -9.14 -5.32
C ASN A 52 9.49 -9.52 -4.71
N VAL A 53 8.62 -10.15 -5.48
CA VAL A 53 7.33 -10.65 -4.97
C VAL A 53 7.45 -12.13 -4.66
N PHE A 54 7.20 -12.52 -3.42
CA PHE A 54 7.19 -13.89 -2.94
C PHE A 54 5.76 -14.37 -2.68
N TRP A 55 5.44 -15.55 -3.20
CA TRP A 55 4.21 -16.27 -2.94
C TRP A 55 4.42 -17.28 -1.84
N ILE A 56 3.71 -17.10 -0.73
CA ILE A 56 3.86 -17.88 0.49
C ILE A 56 2.62 -18.75 0.67
N ASN A 57 2.79 -20.07 0.63
CA ASN A 57 1.68 -21.02 0.79
C ASN A 57 2.06 -22.15 1.75
N GLN A 58 1.08 -22.61 2.53
CA GLN A 58 1.26 -23.78 3.37
C GLN A 58 1.53 -25.02 2.53
N GLU A 59 2.51 -25.84 2.93
CA GLU A 59 2.80 -27.08 2.23
C GLU A 59 1.67 -28.12 2.44
N PRO A 60 1.29 -28.87 1.40
CA PRO A 60 0.26 -29.90 1.52
C PRO A 60 0.58 -30.89 2.64
N ARG A 61 -0.43 -31.18 3.48
CA ARG A 61 -0.33 -32.11 4.63
C ARG A 61 0.62 -31.66 5.75
N SER A 62 1.10 -30.41 5.74
CA SER A 62 1.85 -29.82 6.84
C SER A 62 1.05 -28.76 7.57
N THR A 63 1.27 -28.64 8.89
CA THR A 63 0.63 -27.58 9.70
C THR A 63 1.57 -26.42 10.05
N THR A 64 2.88 -26.63 9.90
CA THR A 64 3.95 -25.68 10.25
C THR A 64 4.89 -25.36 9.08
N LYS A 65 4.91 -26.18 8.02
CA LYS A 65 5.76 -25.94 6.85
C LYS A 65 5.05 -25.10 5.79
N TRP A 66 5.80 -24.15 5.26
CA TRP A 66 5.37 -23.18 4.28
C TRP A 66 6.41 -23.08 3.18
N ASN A 67 5.96 -22.83 1.96
CA ASN A 67 6.82 -22.68 0.81
C ASN A 67 6.76 -21.22 0.32
N ALA A 68 7.93 -20.62 0.14
CA ALA A 68 8.12 -19.31 -0.44
C ALA A 68 8.65 -19.43 -1.87
N LYS A 69 7.90 -18.96 -2.87
CA LYS A 69 8.34 -18.94 -4.28
C LYS A 69 8.44 -17.52 -4.80
N LEU A 70 9.48 -17.22 -5.56
CA LEU A 70 9.55 -15.95 -6.28
C LEU A 70 8.50 -15.96 -7.40
N ALA A 71 7.69 -14.92 -7.46
CA ALA A 71 6.64 -14.81 -8.45
C ALA A 71 7.23 -14.71 -9.87
N GLY A 72 6.77 -15.59 -10.77
CA GLY A 72 7.31 -15.69 -12.13
C GLY A 72 8.49 -16.66 -12.28
N ASP A 73 9.03 -17.21 -11.19
CA ASP A 73 10.01 -18.30 -11.23
C ASP A 73 9.37 -19.61 -10.73
N ASN A 74 9.26 -20.60 -11.62
CA ASN A 74 8.69 -21.91 -11.30
C ASN A 74 9.72 -22.91 -10.77
N THR A 75 11.01 -22.55 -10.71
CA THR A 75 12.10 -23.49 -10.49
C THR A 75 12.63 -23.52 -9.06
N ARG A 76 12.43 -22.45 -8.28
CA ARG A 76 13.00 -22.31 -6.93
C ARG A 76 11.95 -21.90 -5.90
N GLY A 77 11.83 -22.71 -4.85
CA GLY A 77 11.05 -22.38 -3.67
C GLY A 77 11.85 -22.70 -2.40
N LEU A 78 11.76 -21.83 -1.40
CA LEU A 78 12.34 -22.05 -0.08
C LEU A 78 11.28 -22.63 0.85
N SER A 79 11.54 -23.79 1.44
CA SER A 79 10.71 -24.34 2.51
C SER A 79 11.11 -23.69 3.84
N VAL A 80 10.11 -23.28 4.61
CA VAL A 80 10.25 -22.59 5.90
C VAL A 80 9.35 -23.30 6.90
N GLU A 81 9.88 -23.58 8.09
CA GLU A 81 9.15 -24.27 9.16
C GLU A 81 8.94 -23.32 10.35
N LEU A 82 7.67 -23.03 10.66
CA LEU A 82 7.29 -22.18 11.78
C LEU A 82 7.46 -22.93 13.11
N LYS A 83 7.93 -22.23 14.14
CA LYS A 83 8.06 -22.73 15.52
C LYS A 83 6.73 -23.23 16.10
N PHE A 84 5.64 -22.57 15.71
CA PHE A 84 4.29 -22.85 16.22
C PHE A 84 3.28 -22.91 15.08
N ARG A 85 2.25 -23.75 15.23
CA ARG A 85 1.16 -23.86 14.26
C ARG A 85 0.33 -22.56 14.23
N PRO A 86 0.23 -21.85 13.09
CA PRO A 86 -0.59 -20.65 12.99
C PRO A 86 -2.07 -21.01 12.75
N THR A 87 -2.84 -21.12 13.83
CA THR A 87 -4.25 -21.57 13.77
C THR A 87 -5.24 -20.51 13.29
N THR A 88 -4.89 -19.23 13.34
CA THR A 88 -5.74 -18.11 12.91
C THR A 88 -5.08 -17.32 11.78
N GLN A 89 -5.88 -16.52 11.07
CA GLN A 89 -5.36 -15.71 9.96
C GLN A 89 -4.35 -14.66 10.42
N THR A 90 -4.60 -14.03 11.58
CA THR A 90 -3.67 -13.08 12.19
C THR A 90 -2.37 -13.77 12.61
N LYS A 91 -2.43 -15.00 13.15
CA LYS A 91 -1.23 -15.78 13.48
C LYS A 91 -0.42 -16.17 12.25
N ARG A 92 -1.09 -16.52 11.14
CA ARG A 92 -0.39 -16.80 9.87
C ARG A 92 0.42 -15.60 9.42
N LEU A 93 -0.20 -14.43 9.36
CA LEU A 93 0.47 -13.19 8.99
C LEU A 93 1.60 -12.83 9.95
N ALA A 94 1.34 -12.87 11.27
CA ALA A 94 2.34 -12.56 12.29
C ALA A 94 3.55 -13.50 12.22
N PHE A 95 3.34 -14.81 12.28
CA PHE A 95 4.44 -15.77 12.39
C PHE A 95 5.29 -15.80 11.11
N LEU A 96 4.66 -15.71 9.94
CA LEU A 96 5.42 -15.61 8.68
C LEU A 96 6.18 -14.29 8.58
N SER A 97 5.59 -13.17 9.01
CA SER A 97 6.30 -11.88 9.03
C SER A 97 7.49 -11.88 10.01
N ALA A 98 7.38 -12.60 11.12
CA ALA A 98 8.46 -12.79 12.08
C ALA A 98 9.56 -13.69 11.50
N GLU A 99 9.19 -14.80 10.86
CA GLU A 99 10.15 -15.77 10.32
C GLU A 99 10.97 -15.19 9.15
N PHE A 100 10.32 -14.44 8.25
CA PHE A 100 11.01 -13.82 7.11
C PHE A 100 11.65 -12.48 7.44
N GLY A 101 11.06 -11.70 8.36
CA GLY A 101 11.55 -10.38 8.73
C GLY A 101 12.62 -10.39 9.82
N GLY A 102 12.69 -11.45 10.63
CA GLY A 102 13.66 -11.60 11.71
C GLY A 102 13.59 -10.47 12.73
N ASP A 103 14.72 -10.16 13.36
CA ASP A 103 14.83 -9.05 14.32
C ASP A 103 15.30 -7.73 13.67
N GLU A 104 15.18 -7.63 12.34
CA GLU A 104 15.68 -6.50 11.56
C GLU A 104 14.65 -5.36 11.45
N SER A 105 15.13 -4.17 11.05
CA SER A 105 14.27 -3.02 10.78
C SER A 105 13.74 -2.96 9.35
N GLY A 106 12.66 -2.21 9.17
CA GLY A 106 12.03 -2.01 7.87
C GLY A 106 11.00 -3.08 7.49
N ASN A 107 10.40 -3.77 8.46
CA ASN A 107 9.32 -4.73 8.22
C ASN A 107 7.94 -4.06 8.30
N LEU A 108 7.24 -3.94 7.18
CA LEU A 108 5.87 -3.41 7.11
C LEU A 108 4.87 -4.56 7.03
N ILE A 109 3.87 -4.59 7.90
CA ILE A 109 2.79 -5.58 7.90
C ILE A 109 1.48 -4.89 7.53
N TYR A 110 0.95 -5.20 6.35
CA TYR A 110 -0.34 -4.68 5.92
C TYR A 110 -1.49 -5.52 6.47
N VAL A 111 -2.45 -4.85 7.12
CA VAL A 111 -3.65 -5.46 7.69
C VAL A 111 -4.91 -4.73 7.24
N ASN A 112 -6.05 -5.40 7.31
CA ASN A 112 -7.31 -4.85 6.82
C ASN A 112 -8.08 -4.05 7.89
N ARG A 113 -7.81 -4.28 9.19
CA ARG A 113 -8.53 -3.63 10.29
C ARG A 113 -7.56 -3.10 11.36
N PRO A 114 -7.91 -2.00 12.06
CA PRO A 114 -7.12 -1.49 13.17
C PRO A 114 -6.83 -2.54 14.26
N SER A 115 -7.85 -3.31 14.64
CA SER A 115 -7.71 -4.39 15.63
C SER A 115 -6.70 -5.46 15.21
N ASP A 116 -6.59 -5.73 13.91
CA ASP A 116 -5.63 -6.69 13.39
C ASP A 116 -4.20 -6.14 13.48
N ALA A 117 -4.02 -4.82 13.36
CA ALA A 117 -2.72 -4.17 13.49
C ALA A 117 -2.16 -4.33 14.90
N GLU A 118 -2.99 -4.10 15.92
CA GLU A 118 -2.60 -4.28 17.32
C GLU A 118 -2.28 -5.75 17.62
N ASN A 119 -3.16 -6.66 17.20
CA ASN A 119 -3.01 -8.09 17.46
C ASN A 119 -1.79 -8.68 16.75
N VAL A 120 -1.50 -8.28 15.50
CA VAL A 120 -0.36 -8.81 14.76
C VAL A 120 0.96 -8.36 15.40
N CYS A 121 1.08 -7.11 15.85
CA CYS A 121 2.26 -6.63 16.57
C CYS A 121 2.52 -7.43 17.84
N LYS A 122 1.47 -7.67 18.64
CA LYS A 122 1.61 -8.50 19.85
C LYS A 122 2.12 -9.90 19.51
N LEU A 123 1.52 -10.55 18.52
CA LEU A 123 1.90 -11.91 18.12
C LEU A 123 3.32 -11.99 17.54
N VAL A 124 3.78 -10.98 16.80
CA VAL A 124 5.15 -10.90 16.28
C VAL A 124 6.14 -10.74 17.44
N SER A 125 5.85 -9.83 18.37
CA SER A 125 6.66 -9.64 19.57
C SER A 125 6.80 -10.94 20.37
N ASP A 126 5.69 -11.64 20.60
CA ASP A 126 5.67 -12.89 21.37
C ASP A 126 6.40 -14.03 20.62
N TYR A 127 6.37 -14.05 19.28
CA TYR A 127 7.03 -15.09 18.47
C TYR A 127 8.55 -14.93 18.40
N LEU A 128 9.02 -13.68 18.35
CA LEU A 128 10.45 -13.35 18.25
C LEU A 128 11.15 -13.30 19.62
N ASP A 129 10.40 -13.15 20.71
CA ASP A 129 10.95 -12.97 22.07
C ASP A 129 11.94 -11.79 22.14
N ILE A 130 11.54 -10.65 21.57
CA ILE A 130 12.41 -9.48 21.43
C ILE A 130 12.67 -8.86 22.81
N SER A 131 13.92 -8.45 23.06
CA SER A 131 14.27 -7.65 24.24
C SER A 131 13.65 -6.25 24.17
N ASP A 132 13.60 -5.56 25.31
CA ASP A 132 13.20 -4.16 25.30
C ASP A 132 14.26 -3.31 24.57
N THR A 133 13.80 -2.24 23.91
CA THR A 133 14.63 -1.27 23.20
C THR A 133 15.23 -0.27 24.17
N GLU A 134 16.47 0.10 23.92
CA GLU A 134 17.20 1.14 24.64
C GLU A 134 17.25 2.47 23.84
N GLU A 135 16.51 2.55 22.72
CA GLU A 135 16.49 3.74 21.86
C GLU A 135 15.76 4.91 22.54
N ASP A 136 16.50 5.95 22.93
CA ASP A 136 15.98 7.16 23.59
C ASP A 136 14.77 7.79 22.89
N GLU A 137 14.78 7.82 21.56
CA GLU A 137 13.67 8.41 20.79
C GLU A 137 12.41 7.53 20.81
N VAL A 138 12.57 6.21 20.89
CA VAL A 138 11.46 5.28 21.06
C VAL A 138 10.91 5.39 22.49
N ILE A 139 11.78 5.54 23.50
CA ILE A 139 11.38 5.80 24.88
C ILE A 139 10.55 7.09 24.99
N LYS A 140 10.97 8.17 24.34
CA LYS A 140 10.18 9.42 24.27
C LYS A 140 8.82 9.23 23.60
N LEU A 141 8.73 8.39 22.56
CA LEU A 141 7.46 8.06 21.94
C LEU A 141 6.56 7.23 22.86
N ILE A 142 7.12 6.31 23.66
CA ILE A 142 6.39 5.56 24.68
C ILE A 142 5.76 6.54 25.68
N GLU A 143 6.55 7.44 26.27
CA GLU A 143 6.06 8.46 27.23
C GLU A 143 4.97 9.35 26.62
N LEU A 144 5.15 9.77 25.37
CA LEU A 144 4.16 10.54 24.64
C LEU A 144 2.86 9.74 24.43
N SER A 145 2.97 8.47 24.04
CA SER A 145 1.81 7.59 23.81
C SER A 145 1.01 7.36 25.09
N GLU A 146 1.68 7.17 26.23
CA GLU A 146 1.06 7.00 27.54
C GLU A 146 0.31 8.26 27.99
N ARG A 147 0.83 9.44 27.65
CA ARG A 147 0.22 10.74 27.99
C ARG A 147 -0.98 11.08 27.10
N VAL A 148 -0.89 10.81 25.81
CA VAL A 148 -1.90 11.23 24.81
C VAL A 148 -3.05 10.23 24.68
N LEU A 149 -2.76 8.92 24.78
CA LEU A 149 -3.76 7.87 24.61
C LEU A 149 -4.23 7.36 25.97
N HIS A 150 -3.40 6.54 26.62
CA HIS A 150 -3.57 6.01 27.97
C HIS A 150 -2.34 5.17 28.31
N ARG A 151 -1.98 5.04 29.59
CA ARG A 151 -0.84 4.21 30.04
C ARG A 151 -0.99 2.73 29.66
N ASP A 152 -2.21 2.21 29.74
CA ASP A 152 -2.51 0.80 29.42
C ASP A 152 -2.70 0.52 27.93
N TYR A 153 -2.57 1.55 27.08
CA TYR A 153 -2.75 1.40 25.66
C TYR A 153 -1.69 0.47 25.07
N SER A 154 -2.12 -0.43 24.17
CA SER A 154 -1.27 -1.50 23.63
C SER A 154 -0.01 -0.99 22.93
N LEU A 155 -0.04 0.24 22.40
CA LEU A 155 1.07 0.87 21.68
C LEU A 155 2.35 0.97 22.52
N ALA A 156 2.26 1.44 23.77
CA ALA A 156 3.41 1.59 24.65
C ALA A 156 4.14 0.24 24.88
N LYS A 157 3.36 -0.86 24.98
CA LYS A 157 3.90 -2.21 25.21
C LYS A 157 4.64 -2.74 23.99
N VAL A 158 4.09 -2.56 22.79
CA VAL A 158 4.74 -3.03 21.55
C VAL A 158 5.91 -2.13 21.13
N LEU A 159 5.86 -0.83 21.44
CA LEU A 159 6.95 0.12 21.18
C LEU A 159 8.22 -0.25 21.94
N LYS A 160 8.09 -0.74 23.18
CA LYS A 160 9.23 -1.28 23.95
C LYS A 160 9.97 -2.37 23.20
N LYS A 161 9.31 -3.10 22.32
CA LYS A 161 9.88 -4.20 21.54
C LYS A 161 10.35 -3.76 20.15
N GLY A 162 10.27 -2.46 19.85
CA GLY A 162 10.56 -1.91 18.52
C GLY A 162 9.44 -2.13 17.50
N LEU A 163 8.22 -2.44 17.93
CA LEU A 163 7.05 -2.57 17.05
C LEU A 163 6.10 -1.38 17.23
N ALA A 164 5.45 -0.98 16.16
CA ALA A 164 4.36 -0.01 16.20
C ALA A 164 3.20 -0.42 15.30
N PHE A 165 2.04 0.17 15.52
CA PHE A 165 0.90 0.05 14.62
C PHE A 165 0.37 1.43 14.22
N HIS A 166 -0.21 1.52 13.02
CA HIS A 166 -0.67 2.77 12.42
C HIS A 166 -2.02 2.61 11.69
N TYR A 167 -2.99 3.43 12.09
CA TYR A 167 -4.30 3.56 11.44
C TYR A 167 -4.89 4.95 11.72
N GLY A 168 -5.85 5.36 10.89
CA GLY A 168 -6.37 6.74 10.86
C GLY A 168 -6.85 7.33 12.19
N ASN A 169 -7.37 6.51 13.11
CA ASN A 169 -7.89 6.97 14.40
C ASN A 169 -6.80 7.32 15.43
N LEU A 170 -5.52 7.02 15.17
CA LEU A 170 -4.45 7.46 16.05
C LEU A 170 -4.24 8.99 15.95
N PRO A 171 -3.94 9.67 17.07
CA PRO A 171 -3.57 11.09 17.07
C PRO A 171 -2.45 11.39 16.09
N GLN A 172 -2.59 12.47 15.32
CA GLN A 172 -1.62 12.84 14.28
C GLN A 172 -0.18 12.92 14.82
N ILE A 173 0.00 13.46 16.03
CA ILE A 173 1.33 13.57 16.65
C ILE A 173 2.00 12.21 16.89
N ILE A 174 1.22 11.19 17.25
CA ILE A 174 1.70 9.82 17.43
C ILE A 174 2.03 9.20 16.08
N ARG A 175 1.13 9.35 15.10
CA ARG A 175 1.33 8.82 13.73
C ARG A 175 2.61 9.36 13.11
N SER A 176 2.80 10.68 13.11
CA SER A 176 4.00 11.30 12.55
C SER A 176 5.28 10.83 13.24
N LYS A 177 5.28 10.60 14.56
CA LYS A 177 6.47 10.04 15.23
C LYS A 177 6.72 8.57 14.95
N ILE A 178 5.69 7.76 14.79
CA ILE A 178 5.86 6.38 14.30
C ILE A 178 6.46 6.37 12.90
N GLU A 179 5.95 7.22 12.01
CA GLU A 179 6.43 7.34 10.63
C GLU A 179 7.91 7.76 10.59
N ASP A 180 8.30 8.79 11.36
CA ASP A 180 9.68 9.26 11.47
C ASP A 180 10.62 8.15 11.95
N LEU A 181 10.29 7.48 13.05
CA LEU A 181 11.17 6.47 13.66
C LEU A 181 11.27 5.20 12.81
N PHE A 182 10.19 4.80 12.14
CA PHE A 182 10.23 3.70 11.19
C PHE A 182 11.06 4.06 9.96
N ALA A 183 10.90 5.28 9.42
CA ALA A 183 11.71 5.78 8.31
C ALA A 183 13.18 6.00 8.66
N GLN A 184 13.56 6.01 9.94
CA GLN A 184 14.95 6.01 10.41
C GLN A 184 15.49 4.60 10.70
N GLY A 185 14.65 3.55 10.64
CA GLY A 185 15.03 2.18 10.98
C GLY A 185 15.11 1.91 12.48
N LYS A 186 14.58 2.80 13.33
CA LYS A 186 14.51 2.62 14.80
C LYS A 186 13.39 1.70 15.23
N LEU A 187 12.38 1.52 14.38
CA LEU A 187 11.32 0.54 14.57
C LEU A 187 11.56 -0.66 13.65
N LYS A 188 11.49 -1.85 14.26
CA LYS A 188 11.65 -3.15 13.61
C LYS A 188 10.47 -3.45 12.69
N TYR A 189 9.27 -3.33 13.26
CA TYR A 189 8.01 -3.62 12.57
C TYR A 189 7.02 -2.47 12.67
N LEU A 190 6.27 -2.26 11.59
CA LEU A 190 5.11 -1.39 11.56
C LEU A 190 3.91 -2.14 10.98
N ALA A 191 2.84 -2.34 11.77
CA ALA A 191 1.58 -2.87 11.25
C ALA A 191 0.63 -1.74 10.85
N CYS A 192 0.10 -1.74 9.64
CA CYS A 192 -0.71 -0.62 9.15
C CYS A 192 -1.93 -1.04 8.33
N THR A 193 -2.95 -0.17 8.31
CA THR A 193 -4.11 -0.31 7.42
C THR A 193 -3.95 0.52 6.14
N SER A 194 -4.93 0.42 5.22
CA SER A 194 -4.99 1.19 3.96
C SER A 194 -4.71 2.70 4.10
N THR A 195 -5.02 3.32 5.25
CA THR A 195 -4.80 4.76 5.46
C THR A 195 -3.34 5.19 5.34
N LEU A 196 -2.38 4.28 5.56
CA LEU A 196 -0.96 4.60 5.42
C LEU A 196 -0.50 4.61 3.95
N ILE A 197 -1.19 3.89 3.06
CA ILE A 197 -0.82 3.76 1.64
C ILE A 197 -0.99 5.10 0.90
N GLU A 198 -1.92 5.94 1.33
CA GLU A 198 -2.37 7.10 0.55
C GLU A 198 -1.74 8.44 0.97
N GLY A 199 -0.94 8.50 2.06
CA GLY A 199 -0.61 9.80 2.68
C GLY A 199 0.81 10.03 3.17
N VAL A 200 1.71 9.05 3.13
CA VAL A 200 3.04 9.15 3.77
C VAL A 200 4.14 8.75 2.79
N ASN A 201 5.30 9.38 2.79
CA ASN A 201 6.48 8.91 2.04
C ASN A 201 7.31 7.97 2.94
N MET A 202 7.00 6.67 2.92
CA MET A 202 7.64 5.69 3.80
C MET A 202 8.14 4.53 2.96
N SER A 203 9.44 4.24 3.11
CA SER A 203 10.13 3.12 2.45
C SER A 203 10.48 2.04 3.48
N CYS A 204 10.41 0.78 3.07
CA CYS A 204 10.59 -0.38 3.95
C CYS A 204 11.31 -1.52 3.21
N LYS A 205 11.98 -2.41 3.95
CA LYS A 205 12.69 -3.57 3.39
C LYS A 205 11.74 -4.65 2.90
N ASN A 206 10.78 -4.98 3.77
CA ASN A 206 9.87 -6.08 3.57
C ASN A 206 8.42 -5.59 3.75
N ILE A 207 7.52 -6.04 2.89
CA ILE A 207 6.07 -5.86 3.04
C ILE A 207 5.43 -7.24 3.18
N PHE A 208 4.65 -7.45 4.23
CA PHE A 208 3.89 -8.68 4.49
C PHE A 208 2.41 -8.40 4.36
N LEU A 209 1.69 -9.21 3.58
CA LEU A 209 0.25 -9.05 3.42
C LEU A 209 -0.48 -10.35 3.11
N ARG A 210 -1.75 -10.41 3.50
CA ARG A 210 -2.63 -11.57 3.30
C ARG A 210 -4.02 -11.10 2.92
N GLY A 211 -4.43 -11.32 1.66
CA GLY A 211 -5.73 -10.91 1.15
C GLY A 211 -6.03 -9.44 1.41
N PRO A 212 -5.23 -8.51 0.87
CA PRO A 212 -5.32 -7.09 1.17
C PRO A 212 -6.66 -6.52 0.68
N LYS A 213 -7.29 -5.70 1.50
CA LYS A 213 -8.52 -4.95 1.20
C LYS A 213 -8.28 -3.47 1.34
N LYS A 214 -9.03 -2.67 0.59
CA LYS A 214 -9.02 -1.20 0.64
C LYS A 214 -10.36 -0.72 1.23
N GLY A 215 -10.31 0.00 2.34
CA GLY A 215 -11.49 0.52 3.02
C GLY A 215 -12.45 -0.57 3.55
N ALA A 216 -13.76 -0.27 3.54
CA ALA A 216 -14.80 -1.05 4.21
C ALA A 216 -15.22 -2.36 3.50
N GLY A 217 -14.37 -2.96 2.65
CA GLY A 217 -14.61 -4.33 2.18
C GLY A 217 -14.11 -4.68 0.79
N ASN A 218 -13.75 -3.70 -0.04
CA ASN A 218 -13.30 -3.96 -1.41
C ASN A 218 -11.92 -4.61 -1.39
N TYR A 219 -11.72 -5.62 -2.24
CA TYR A 219 -10.40 -6.17 -2.47
C TYR A 219 -9.47 -5.10 -3.05
N MET A 220 -8.21 -5.11 -2.64
CA MET A 220 -7.21 -4.22 -3.20
C MET A 220 -7.06 -4.53 -4.69
N LEU A 221 -7.15 -3.50 -5.52
CA LEU A 221 -6.94 -3.64 -6.96
C LEU A 221 -5.44 -3.86 -7.26
N PRO A 222 -5.09 -4.48 -8.40
CA PRO A 222 -3.70 -4.67 -8.80
C PRO A 222 -2.88 -3.37 -8.79
N GLU A 223 -3.47 -2.24 -9.16
CA GLU A 223 -2.80 -0.93 -9.20
C GLU A 223 -2.50 -0.42 -7.78
N ASP A 224 -3.47 -0.55 -6.87
CA ASP A 224 -3.30 -0.22 -5.45
C ASP A 224 -2.20 -1.09 -4.81
N PHE A 225 -2.14 -2.38 -5.17
CA PHE A 225 -1.08 -3.27 -4.71
C PHE A 225 0.30 -2.77 -5.19
N TRP A 226 0.44 -2.36 -6.44
CA TRP A 226 1.72 -1.86 -6.95
C TRP A 226 2.10 -0.49 -6.39
N ASN A 227 1.12 0.33 -6.00
CA ASN A 227 1.36 1.55 -5.22
C ASN A 227 1.90 1.23 -3.82
N LEU A 228 1.36 0.20 -3.14
CA LEU A 228 1.91 -0.31 -1.89
C LEU A 228 3.31 -0.92 -2.08
N ALA A 229 3.48 -1.81 -3.07
CA ALA A 229 4.73 -2.49 -3.34
C ALA A 229 5.86 -1.53 -3.75
N GLY A 230 5.53 -0.38 -4.35
CA GLY A 230 6.51 0.68 -4.64
C GLY A 230 7.17 1.28 -3.39
N ARG A 231 6.62 1.01 -2.20
CA ARG A 231 7.21 1.39 -0.90
C ARG A 231 8.23 0.37 -0.39
N ALA A 232 8.31 -0.80 -1.03
CA ALA A 232 9.35 -1.78 -0.74
C ALA A 232 10.65 -1.38 -1.45
N GLY A 233 11.70 -1.17 -0.65
CA GLY A 233 13.01 -0.72 -1.06
C GLY A 233 13.28 0.74 -0.66
N ARG A 234 14.29 0.96 0.20
CA ARG A 234 14.75 2.29 0.63
C ARG A 234 15.79 2.83 -0.35
N TRP A 235 15.43 3.83 -1.15
CA TRP A 235 16.37 4.44 -2.10
C TRP A 235 17.62 4.97 -1.37
N GLY A 236 18.80 4.51 -1.78
CA GLY A 236 20.09 4.86 -1.16
C GLY A 236 20.55 3.97 0.00
N ILE A 237 19.71 3.04 0.50
CA ILE A 237 20.07 2.08 1.55
C ILE A 237 19.92 0.63 1.03
N GLU A 238 18.78 0.34 0.41
CA GLU A 238 18.43 -1.01 -0.05
C GLU A 238 18.16 -1.00 -1.56
N PHE A 239 18.92 -1.81 -2.30
CA PHE A 239 18.76 -1.95 -3.76
C PHE A 239 17.61 -2.88 -4.17
N GLN A 240 16.96 -3.51 -3.19
CA GLN A 240 15.84 -4.44 -3.39
C GLN A 240 14.82 -4.31 -2.25
N GLY A 241 13.55 -4.40 -2.59
CA GLY A 241 12.45 -4.53 -1.64
C GLY A 241 11.73 -5.86 -1.82
N ASN A 242 11.34 -6.50 -0.72
CA ASN A 242 10.67 -7.79 -0.75
C ASN A 242 9.19 -7.64 -0.38
N ILE A 243 8.32 -8.32 -1.11
CA ILE A 243 6.88 -8.34 -0.85
C ILE A 243 6.44 -9.78 -0.68
N PHE A 244 5.91 -10.12 0.48
CA PHE A 244 5.47 -11.46 0.83
C PHE A 244 3.94 -11.52 0.81
N CYS A 245 3.41 -12.15 -0.24
CA CYS A 245 1.99 -12.40 -0.41
C CYS A 245 1.65 -13.76 0.21
N ILE A 246 0.84 -13.79 1.25
CA ILE A 246 0.50 -15.01 2.01
C ILE A 246 -0.81 -15.61 1.53
N ASP A 247 -0.87 -16.95 1.53
CA ASP A 247 -2.01 -17.76 1.10
C ASP A 247 -2.44 -17.46 -0.35
N THR A 248 -1.47 -17.30 -1.26
CA THR A 248 -1.72 -16.96 -2.68
C THR A 248 -2.52 -18.00 -3.46
N SER A 249 -2.53 -19.26 -3.00
CA SER A 249 -3.34 -20.34 -3.59
C SER A 249 -4.82 -20.23 -3.26
N ASP A 250 -5.22 -19.37 -2.32
CA ASP A 250 -6.61 -19.12 -1.95
C ASP A 250 -7.21 -18.00 -2.81
N SER A 251 -8.02 -18.37 -3.79
CA SER A 251 -8.68 -17.43 -4.71
C SER A 251 -9.69 -16.51 -4.02
N THR A 252 -10.17 -16.85 -2.82
CA THR A 252 -11.07 -15.98 -2.05
C THR A 252 -10.34 -14.80 -1.41
N LEU A 253 -9.03 -14.93 -1.19
CA LEU A 253 -8.17 -13.86 -0.69
C LEU A 253 -7.57 -13.03 -1.83
N TRP A 254 -7.34 -13.67 -2.98
CA TRP A 254 -6.70 -13.08 -4.15
C TRP A 254 -7.60 -13.21 -5.39
N PRO A 255 -8.73 -12.49 -5.45
CA PRO A 255 -9.73 -12.65 -6.52
C PRO A 255 -9.20 -12.23 -7.90
N TYR A 256 -8.23 -11.31 -7.95
CA TYR A 256 -7.53 -10.90 -9.17
C TYR A 256 -6.30 -11.78 -9.49
N GLY A 257 -6.13 -12.87 -8.74
CA GLY A 257 -4.91 -13.67 -8.72
C GLY A 257 -3.78 -13.02 -7.91
N PRO A 258 -2.79 -13.81 -7.47
CA PRO A 258 -1.66 -13.26 -6.75
C PRO A 258 -0.75 -12.44 -7.69
N PRO A 259 -0.21 -11.30 -7.22
CA PRO A 259 0.64 -10.44 -8.04
C PRO A 259 1.88 -11.18 -8.56
N LYS A 260 2.18 -11.07 -9.86
CA LYS A 260 3.32 -11.73 -10.51
C LYS A 260 4.49 -10.79 -10.76
N LYS A 261 4.25 -9.81 -11.62
CA LYS A 261 5.21 -8.80 -12.04
C LYS A 261 4.46 -7.49 -12.16
N ARG A 262 5.16 -6.38 -11.93
CA ARG A 262 4.60 -5.04 -12.15
C ARG A 262 4.27 -4.91 -13.62
N GLN A 263 2.99 -4.74 -13.91
CA GLN A 263 2.49 -4.42 -15.24
C GLN A 263 2.26 -2.92 -15.27
N GLU A 264 2.49 -2.31 -16.43
CA GLU A 264 2.12 -0.93 -16.65
C GLU A 264 0.59 -0.83 -16.59
N TYR A 265 0.06 0.31 -16.16
CA TYR A 265 -1.39 0.52 -16.12
C TYR A 265 -1.80 1.59 -17.12
N ARG A 266 -3.00 1.42 -17.65
CA ARG A 266 -3.62 2.41 -18.53
C ARG A 266 -4.35 3.44 -17.70
N ILE A 267 -3.99 4.72 -17.84
CA ILE A 267 -4.75 5.83 -17.27
C ILE A 267 -6.09 5.91 -18.01
N GLU A 268 -7.17 5.83 -17.26
CA GLU A 268 -8.54 6.05 -17.73
C GLU A 268 -9.11 7.31 -17.08
N SER A 269 -9.78 8.14 -17.88
CA SER A 269 -10.49 9.29 -17.34
C SER A 269 -11.71 8.83 -16.53
N ALA A 270 -11.96 9.46 -15.39
CA ALA A 270 -13.20 9.25 -14.63
C ALA A 270 -14.45 9.52 -15.48
N ILE A 271 -14.34 10.43 -16.46
CA ILE A 271 -15.40 10.74 -17.43
C ILE A 271 -15.58 9.59 -18.41
N GLU A 272 -14.50 9.09 -19.04
CA GLU A 272 -14.57 7.94 -19.97
C GLU A 272 -15.15 6.69 -19.27
N LYS A 273 -14.71 6.43 -18.04
CA LYS A 273 -15.20 5.30 -17.21
C LYS A 273 -16.68 5.42 -16.84
N SER A 274 -17.19 6.64 -16.77
CA SER A 274 -18.60 6.91 -16.50
C SER A 274 -19.41 6.87 -17.79
N LEU A 275 -18.89 7.43 -18.90
CA LEU A 275 -19.50 7.41 -20.22
C LEU A 275 -19.58 6.00 -20.82
N SER A 276 -18.69 5.08 -20.45
CA SER A 276 -18.79 3.67 -20.86
C SER A 276 -19.97 2.94 -20.22
N LYS A 277 -20.61 3.53 -19.20
CA LYS A 277 -21.86 3.06 -18.58
C LYS A 277 -23.06 3.86 -19.11
N THR A 278 -23.17 3.98 -20.43
CA THR A 278 -24.14 4.85 -21.12
C THR A 278 -25.57 4.62 -20.65
N GLU A 279 -26.00 3.36 -20.48
CA GLU A 279 -27.37 3.04 -20.04
C GLU A 279 -27.68 3.54 -18.62
N MET A 280 -26.72 3.42 -17.69
CA MET A 280 -26.88 3.95 -16.33
C MET A 280 -26.85 5.48 -16.31
N LEU A 281 -26.06 6.11 -17.19
CA LEU A 281 -26.01 7.56 -17.31
C LEU A 281 -27.32 8.11 -17.90
N ILE A 282 -27.91 7.43 -18.88
CA ILE A 282 -29.21 7.79 -19.46
C ILE A 282 -30.31 7.67 -18.40
N SER A 283 -30.40 6.55 -17.70
CA SER A 283 -31.36 6.39 -16.58
C SER A 283 -31.15 7.47 -15.52
N TYR A 284 -29.91 7.79 -15.16
CA TYR A 284 -29.61 8.87 -14.21
C TYR A 284 -30.09 10.26 -14.67
N ILE A 285 -30.06 10.54 -15.99
CA ILE A 285 -30.55 11.80 -16.56
C ILE A 285 -32.09 11.80 -16.64
N GLU A 286 -32.69 10.67 -17.03
CA GLU A 286 -34.14 10.50 -17.21
C GLU A 286 -34.90 10.46 -15.88
N ASP A 287 -34.34 9.83 -14.85
CA ASP A 287 -34.94 9.68 -13.51
C ASP A 287 -34.91 11.00 -12.70
N GLY A 288 -34.25 12.04 -13.23
CA GLY A 288 -33.95 13.29 -12.52
C GLY A 288 -32.89 13.07 -11.43
N LEU A 289 -32.14 14.13 -11.06
CA LEU A 289 -31.09 14.06 -10.04
C LEU A 289 -31.60 13.31 -8.79
N PRO A 290 -31.17 12.06 -8.53
CA PRO A 290 -31.63 11.30 -7.38
C PRO A 290 -31.17 12.03 -6.11
N GLN A 291 -31.94 11.88 -5.04
CA GLN A 291 -31.53 12.41 -3.74
C GLN A 291 -30.11 11.89 -3.42
N ILE A 292 -29.29 12.79 -2.89
CA ILE A 292 -27.81 12.76 -2.69
C ILE A 292 -27.24 11.45 -2.08
N ASN A 293 -28.09 10.52 -1.62
CA ASN A 293 -27.73 9.34 -0.85
C ASN A 293 -27.52 8.05 -1.66
N ASP A 294 -27.70 8.04 -2.98
CA ASP A 294 -27.51 6.82 -3.78
C ASP A 294 -26.06 6.72 -4.29
N SER A 295 -25.23 5.92 -3.60
CA SER A 295 -23.78 5.82 -3.82
C SER A 295 -23.41 5.38 -5.23
N ASN A 296 -24.31 4.72 -5.95
CA ASN A 296 -24.10 4.25 -7.32
C ASN A 296 -24.02 5.38 -8.34
N PHE A 297 -24.63 6.54 -8.04
CA PHE A 297 -24.76 7.65 -8.98
C PHE A 297 -23.83 8.84 -8.70
N TYR A 298 -23.08 8.80 -7.59
CA TYR A 298 -22.18 9.87 -7.18
C TYR A 298 -21.09 10.19 -8.22
N GLN A 299 -20.67 9.19 -8.98
CA GLN A 299 -19.69 9.31 -10.08
C GLN A 299 -20.22 10.13 -11.26
N PHE A 300 -21.54 10.15 -11.51
CA PHE A 300 -22.15 10.90 -12.60
C PHE A 300 -22.35 12.38 -12.26
N ASN A 301 -22.47 12.75 -10.98
CA ASN A 301 -22.49 14.16 -10.54
C ASN A 301 -21.26 14.94 -11.04
N TYR A 302 -20.08 14.31 -10.99
CA TYR A 302 -18.83 14.91 -11.47
C TYR A 302 -18.85 15.12 -12.99
N VAL A 303 -19.41 14.16 -13.73
CA VAL A 303 -19.51 14.22 -15.19
C VAL A 303 -20.49 15.32 -15.62
N ILE A 304 -21.68 15.39 -15.01
CA ILE A 304 -22.64 16.46 -15.27
C ILE A 304 -22.05 17.82 -14.91
N SER A 305 -21.44 17.95 -13.73
CA SER A 305 -20.80 19.21 -13.31
C SER A 305 -19.73 19.66 -14.30
N PHE A 306 -18.90 18.74 -14.79
CA PHE A 306 -17.90 19.02 -15.82
C PHE A 306 -18.55 19.50 -17.13
N PHE A 307 -19.57 18.80 -17.62
CA PHE A 307 -20.29 19.21 -18.85
C PHE A 307 -21.01 20.55 -18.67
N SER A 308 -21.64 20.83 -17.52
CA SER A 308 -22.26 22.13 -17.24
C SER A 308 -21.25 23.27 -17.31
N ILE A 309 -20.04 23.08 -16.75
CA ILE A 309 -18.96 24.09 -16.81
C ILE A 309 -18.45 24.26 -18.25
N CYS A 310 -18.33 23.18 -19.01
CA CYS A 310 -17.90 23.24 -20.42
C CYS A 310 -18.95 23.92 -21.32
N ILE A 311 -20.24 23.67 -21.10
CA ILE A 311 -21.33 24.30 -21.87
C ILE A 311 -21.39 25.82 -21.60
N ILE A 312 -21.19 26.25 -20.35
CA ILE A 312 -21.15 27.68 -19.99
C ILE A 312 -19.99 28.44 -20.67
N LYS A 313 -18.91 27.75 -21.05
CA LYS A 313 -17.79 28.36 -21.77
C LYS A 313 -18.01 28.52 -23.29
N VAL A 314 -19.09 27.95 -23.84
CA VAL A 314 -19.41 27.98 -25.29
C VAL A 314 -20.56 28.95 -25.60
N SER A 315 -21.13 29.58 -24.57
CA SER A 315 -22.16 30.64 -24.64
C SER A 315 -21.60 31.99 -24.21
#